data_AF-A0A1Q6ED44-F1
#
_entry.id   AF-A0A1Q6ED44-F1
#
_cell.length_a   1.000
_cell.length_b   1.000
_cell.length_c   1.000
_cell.angle_alpha   90.00
_cell.angle_beta   90.00
_cell.angle_gamma   90.00
#
_symmetry.space_group_name_H-M   'P 1'
#
loop_
_entity.id
_entity.type
_entity.pdbx_description
1 polymer ?
#
loop_
_entity_poly.entity_id
_entity_poly.type
_entity_poly.pdbx_seq_one_letter_code
_entity_poly.pdbx_strand_id
1 'polypeptide(L)'
;MSVFAVTGGRCSAGCDSLPLEITVHTPDSLLFIERVVLPFGTDAAEGTVRQRTFRSHGVLRREGTYRFAVSHTSGTPVRGLRAVGIEITETEHGKR
;
A
#
# COMPACT_ATOMS: atom_id res chain seq x y z
N MET A 1 -3.07 4.50 8.46
CA MET A 1 -3.05 3.53 7.34
C MET A 1 -1.69 3.56 6.69
N SER A 2 -1.14 2.39 6.38
CA SER A 2 0.13 2.21 5.68
C SER A 2 -0.06 1.19 4.55
N VAL A 3 0.73 1.31 3.49
CA VAL A 3 0.82 0.29 2.43
C VAL A 3 2.15 -0.40 2.58
N PHE A 4 2.14 -1.72 2.44
CA PHE A 4 3.36 -2.51 2.51
C PHE A 4 3.48 -3.47 1.36
N ALA A 5 4.72 -3.85 1.08
CA ALA A 5 5.04 -4.94 0.20
C ALA A 5 6.20 -5.75 0.76
N VAL A 6 6.17 -7.06 0.50
CA VAL A 6 7.13 -8.03 1.00
C VAL A 6 7.82 -8.69 -0.19
N THR A 7 9.14 -8.70 -0.19
CA THR A 7 9.92 -9.40 -1.21
C THR A 7 9.95 -10.90 -0.97
N GLY A 8 9.93 -11.69 -2.05
CA GLY A 8 9.91 -13.16 -2.05
C GLY A 8 11.21 -13.82 -2.49
N GLY A 9 12.33 -13.10 -2.45
CA GLY A 9 13.63 -13.59 -2.90
C GLY A 9 14.53 -12.42 -3.28
N ARG A 10 15.73 -12.70 -3.85
CA ARG A 10 16.48 -11.66 -4.56
C ARG A 10 15.58 -11.13 -5.66
N CYS A 11 15.17 -9.85 -5.57
CA CYS A 11 14.55 -9.15 -6.69
C CYS A 11 15.56 -9.15 -7.84
N SER A 12 15.53 -10.19 -8.67
CA SER A 12 16.50 -10.40 -9.72
C SER A 12 16.25 -9.37 -10.83
N ALA A 13 17.05 -8.29 -10.78
CA ALA A 13 17.20 -7.25 -11.80
C ALA A 13 15.89 -6.63 -12.33
N GLY A 14 15.58 -5.40 -11.88
CA GLY A 14 14.60 -4.54 -12.54
C GLY A 14 13.41 -4.09 -11.69
N CYS A 15 13.35 -4.46 -10.41
CA CYS A 15 12.34 -3.93 -9.49
C CYS A 15 12.96 -2.89 -8.54
N ASP A 16 13.44 -1.77 -9.09
CA ASP A 16 13.96 -0.66 -8.27
C ASP A 16 12.85 -0.09 -7.37
N SER A 17 11.63 -0.11 -7.88
CA SER A 17 10.44 0.31 -7.16
C SER A 17 9.17 -0.38 -7.66
N LEU A 18 8.12 -0.31 -6.84
CA LEU A 18 6.77 -0.74 -7.16
C LEU A 18 5.81 0.44 -7.04
N PRO A 19 5.28 0.93 -8.16
CA PRO A 19 4.20 1.91 -8.15
C PRO A 19 2.87 1.19 -7.87
N LEU A 20 2.16 1.68 -6.86
CA LEU A 20 0.87 1.21 -6.42
C LEU A 20 -0.16 2.33 -6.49
N GLU A 21 -1.36 1.99 -6.95
CA GLU A 21 -2.55 2.80 -6.76
C GLU A 21 -3.42 2.14 -5.71
N ILE A 22 -3.89 2.96 -4.76
CA ILE A 22 -4.63 2.50 -3.61
C ILE A 22 -5.95 3.24 -3.60
N THR A 23 -7.03 2.47 -3.63
CA THR A 23 -8.38 2.98 -3.79
C THR A 23 -9.21 2.60 -2.58
N VAL A 24 -9.89 3.59 -2.01
CA VAL A 24 -10.83 3.40 -0.90
C VAL A 24 -12.20 3.89 -1.32
N HIS A 25 -13.15 2.97 -1.38
CA HIS A 25 -14.57 3.29 -1.51
C HIS A 25 -15.21 3.28 -0.13
N THR A 26 -15.86 4.37 0.22
CA THR A 26 -16.53 4.52 1.51
C THR A 26 -18.04 4.27 1.41
N PRO A 27 -18.71 3.99 2.54
CA PRO A 27 -20.17 3.79 2.56
C PRO A 27 -20.99 5.00 2.09
N ASP A 28 -20.45 6.21 2.19
CA ASP A 28 -21.05 7.46 1.70
C ASP A 28 -20.68 7.77 0.24
N SER A 29 -20.22 6.75 -0.51
CA SER A 29 -19.88 6.84 -1.94
C SER A 29 -18.72 7.79 -2.27
N LEU A 30 -17.88 8.14 -1.28
CA LEU A 30 -16.64 8.85 -1.54
C LEU A 30 -15.58 7.87 -2.09
N LEU A 31 -14.71 8.41 -2.93
CA LEU A 31 -13.61 7.70 -3.55
C LEU A 31 -12.31 8.41 -3.21
N PHE A 32 -11.43 7.71 -2.49
CA PHE A 32 -10.08 8.17 -2.23
C PHE A 32 -9.11 7.35 -3.06
N ILE A 33 -8.23 8.03 -3.79
CA ILE A 33 -7.18 7.41 -4.59
C ILE A 33 -5.85 8.00 -4.16
N GLU A 34 -4.91 7.16 -3.76
CA GLU A 34 -3.53 7.56 -3.49
C GLU A 34 -2.57 6.71 -4.32
N ARG A 35 -1.57 7.37 -4.91
CA ARG A 35 -0.49 6.71 -5.64
C ARG A 35 0.77 6.72 -4.79
N VAL A 36 1.34 5.56 -4.57
CA VAL A 36 2.52 5.35 -3.74
C VAL A 36 3.57 4.59 -4.51
N VAL A 37 4.84 4.96 -4.34
CA VAL A 37 5.97 4.22 -4.89
C VAL A 37 6.75 3.61 -3.73
N LEU A 38 6.87 2.28 -3.71
CA LEU A 38 7.67 1.52 -2.74
C LEU A 38 9.05 1.21 -3.33
N PRO A 39 10.15 1.80 -2.82
CA PRO A 39 11.49 1.49 -3.30
C PRO A 39 11.99 0.18 -2.64
N PHE A 40 12.43 -0.78 -3.45
CA PHE A 40 13.06 -2.00 -2.93
C PHE A 40 14.58 -1.93 -2.99
N GLY A 41 15.12 -1.31 -4.04
CA GLY A 41 16.54 -1.37 -4.37
C GLY A 41 16.91 -2.72 -5.01
N THR A 42 18.05 -2.75 -5.70
CA THR A 42 18.52 -3.92 -6.48
C THR A 42 18.84 -5.14 -5.62
N ASP A 43 19.06 -4.95 -4.31
CA ASP A 43 19.55 -5.99 -3.39
C ASP A 43 18.59 -6.31 -2.23
N ALA A 44 17.28 -6.11 -2.41
CA ALA A 44 16.33 -6.49 -1.38
C ALA A 44 16.40 -8.01 -1.11
N ALA A 45 16.79 -8.37 0.11
CA ALA A 45 16.80 -9.74 0.58
C ALA A 45 15.37 -10.28 0.68
N GLU A 46 15.22 -11.60 0.65
CA GLU A 46 13.93 -12.26 0.89
C GLU A 46 13.33 -11.83 2.23
N GLY A 47 12.01 -11.58 2.25
CA GLY A 47 11.31 -11.15 3.46
C GLY A 47 11.50 -9.67 3.82
N THR A 48 12.20 -8.88 2.99
CA THR A 48 12.28 -7.43 3.19
C THR A 48 10.89 -6.82 3.10
N VAL A 49 10.46 -6.17 4.17
CA VAL A 49 9.20 -5.41 4.22
C VAL A 49 9.51 -3.96 3.89
N ARG A 50 8.83 -3.42 2.88
CA ARG A 50 8.82 -1.98 2.58
C ARG A 50 7.45 -1.43 2.87
N GLN A 51 7.41 -0.41 3.72
CA GLN A 51 6.18 0.22 4.17
C GLN A 51 6.22 1.71 3.91
N ARG A 52 5.08 2.27 3.50
CA ARG A 52 4.86 3.71 3.37
C ARG A 52 3.56 4.07 4.08
N THR A 53 3.66 5.03 4.99
CA THR A 53 2.48 5.67 5.55
C THR A 53 1.79 6.49 4.48
N PHE A 54 0.47 6.36 4.40
CA PHE A 54 -0.34 7.20 3.54
C PHE A 54 -0.21 8.65 3.98
N ARG A 55 -0.01 9.55 3.03
CA ARG A 55 -0.01 10.99 3.32
C ARG A 55 -1.42 11.54 3.39
N SER A 56 -2.35 10.92 2.68
CA SER A 56 -3.76 11.26 2.78
C SER A 56 -4.35 10.60 4.01
N HIS A 57 -4.90 11.41 4.91
CA HIS A 57 -5.65 10.95 6.05
C HIS A 57 -7.13 11.12 5.77
N GLY A 58 -7.86 10.01 5.68
CA GLY A 58 -9.32 10.00 5.61
C GLY A 58 -9.91 9.71 6.99
N VAL A 59 -10.79 10.58 7.47
CA VAL A 59 -11.62 10.26 8.64
C VAL A 59 -12.74 9.36 8.15
N LEU A 60 -12.80 8.13 8.68
CA LEU A 60 -13.90 7.20 8.39
C LEU A 60 -15.13 7.66 9.19
N ARG A 61 -16.01 8.45 8.55
CA ARG A 61 -17.10 9.17 9.23
C ARG A 61 -18.36 8.35 9.48
N ARG A 62 -18.52 7.23 8.77
CA ARG A 62 -19.78 6.46 8.76
C ARG A 62 -19.52 4.98 8.98
N GLU A 63 -20.32 4.34 9.81
CA GLU A 63 -20.32 2.88 9.91
C GLU A 63 -20.81 2.25 8.59
N GLY A 64 -20.19 1.14 8.19
CA GLY A 64 -20.56 0.42 6.97
C GLY A 64 -19.37 -0.28 6.31
N THR A 65 -19.59 -0.77 5.08
CA THR A 65 -18.56 -1.47 4.32
C THR A 65 -17.63 -0.50 3.60
N TYR A 66 -16.35 -0.54 3.98
CA TYR A 66 -15.26 0.12 3.27
C TYR A 66 -14.57 -0.88 2.36
N ARG A 67 -14.38 -0.53 1.08
CA ARG A 67 -13.67 -1.38 0.12
C ARG A 67 -12.32 -0.79 -0.20
N PHE A 68 -11.28 -1.50 0.21
CA PHE A 68 -9.89 -1.16 -0.07
C PHE A 68 -9.37 -2.01 -1.23
N ALA A 69 -8.73 -1.38 -2.20
CA ALA A 69 -8.07 -2.05 -3.30
C ALA A 69 -6.63 -1.54 -3.43
N VAL A 70 -5.71 -2.47 -3.73
CA VAL A 70 -4.34 -2.15 -4.12
C VAL A 70 -4.11 -2.71 -5.50
N SER A 71 -3.62 -1.88 -6.41
CA SER A 71 -3.30 -2.26 -7.78
C SER A 71 -1.88 -1.81 -8.10
N HIS A 72 -1.06 -2.67 -8.70
CA HIS A 72 0.18 -2.20 -9.30
C HIS A 72 -0.15 -1.47 -10.61
N THR A 73 0.58 -0.40 -10.91
CA THR A 73 0.39 0.36 -12.15
C THR A 73 1.51 0.12 -13.16
N SER A 74 2.40 -0.86 -12.90
CA SER A 74 3.41 -1.25 -13.87
C SER A 74 2.75 -1.94 -15.07
N GLY A 75 3.08 -1.50 -16.27
CA GLY A 75 2.67 -2.19 -17.51
C GLY A 75 3.37 -3.54 -17.72
N THR A 76 4.31 -3.90 -16.83
CA THR A 76 5.05 -5.16 -16.84
C THR A 76 4.82 -5.95 -15.55
N PRO A 77 4.84 -7.30 -15.60
CA PRO A 77 4.78 -8.12 -14.40
C PRO A 77 5.94 -7.81 -13.46
N VAL A 78 5.62 -7.59 -12.18
CA VAL A 78 6.62 -7.37 -11.15
C VAL A 78 7.08 -8.70 -10.57
N ARG A 79 8.37 -9.02 -10.71
CA ARG A 79 8.98 -10.24 -10.17
C ARG A 79 9.57 -9.98 -8.78
N GLY A 80 9.66 -11.03 -7.96
CA GLY A 80 10.31 -10.95 -6.65
C GLY A 80 9.43 -10.39 -5.52
N LEU A 81 8.14 -10.16 -5.75
CA LEU A 81 7.19 -9.82 -4.70
C LEU A 81 6.45 -11.05 -4.20
N ARG A 82 6.35 -11.17 -2.88
CA ARG A 82 5.59 -12.21 -2.19
C ARG A 82 4.21 -11.73 -1.79
N ALA A 83 4.09 -10.48 -1.35
CA ALA A 83 2.84 -9.90 -0.89
C ALA A 83 2.82 -8.39 -1.07
N VAL A 84 1.60 -7.85 -1.24
CA VAL A 84 1.29 -6.42 -1.19
C VAL A 84 0.00 -6.27 -0.40
N GLY A 85 -0.08 -5.30 0.49
CA GLY A 85 -1.25 -5.12 1.35
C GLY A 85 -1.33 -3.75 1.99
N ILE A 86 -2.40 -3.57 2.78
CA ILE A 86 -2.66 -2.38 3.57
C ILE A 86 -2.68 -2.79 5.04
N GLU A 87 -2.05 -1.98 5.87
CA GLU A 87 -2.16 -2.07 7.32
C GLU A 87 -2.94 -0.85 7.84
N ILE A 88 -3.98 -1.14 8.64
CA ILE A 88 -4.84 -0.13 9.26
C ILE A 88 -4.54 -0.16 10.76
N THR A 89 -3.94 0.92 11.25
CA THR A 89 -3.66 1.12 12.67
C THR A 89 -4.70 2.06 13.25
N GLU A 90 -5.28 1.70 14.38
CA GLU A 90 -6.08 2.61 15.20
C GLU A 90 -5.15 3.69 15.77
N THR A 91 -5.54 4.95 15.60
CA THR A 91 -4.87 6.08 16.27
C THR A 91 -5.83 6.60 17.32
N GLU A 92 -5.40 6.62 18.58
CA GLU A 92 -6.15 7.35 19.61
C GLU A 92 -6.23 8.82 19.20
N HIS A 93 -7.43 9.28 18.84
CA HIS A 93 -7.69 10.71 18.76
C HIS A 93 -7.74 11.19 20.20
N GLY A 94 -6.70 11.91 20.65
CA GLY A 94 -6.64 12.46 22.00
C GLY A 94 -7.98 13.14 22.33
N LYS A 95 -8.56 12.75 23.47
CA LYS A 95 -9.78 13.38 24.00
C LYS A 95 -9.52 14.89 24.04
N ARG A 96 -10.19 15.64 23.17
CA ARG A 96 -10.29 17.09 23.30
C ARG A 96 -11.28 17.44 24.38
#